data_AF-A0A7C3J9D5-F1
#
_entry.id   AF-A0A7C3J9D5-F1
#
_cell.length_a   1.000
_cell.length_b   1.000
_cell.length_c   1.000
_cell.angle_alpha   90.00
_cell.angle_beta   90.00
_cell.angle_gamma   90.00
#
_symmetry.space_group_name_H-M   'P 1'
#
loop_
_entity.id
_entity.type
_entity.pdbx_description
1 polymer ?
#
loop_
_entity_poly.entity_id
_entity_poly.type
_entity_poly.pdbx_seq_one_letter_code
_entity_poly.pdbx_strand_id
1 'polypeptide(L)' 'MALPKYHRILLKLGGEALAGKDNFGIDPDSADSLAATVKSIYELG' A
#
# COMPACT_ATOMS: atom_id res chain seq x y z
N MET A 1 15.63 -14.38 -7.97
CA MET A 1 14.59 -13.36 -7.70
C MET A 1 14.22 -12.73 -9.04
N ALA A 2 12.93 -12.59 -9.32
CA ALA A 2 12.49 -11.95 -10.56
C ALA A 2 12.72 -10.44 -10.46
N LEU A 3 13.21 -9.82 -11.53
CA LEU A 3 13.37 -8.38 -11.60
C LEU A 3 11.99 -7.71 -11.69
N PRO A 4 11.74 -6.61 -10.99
CA PRO A 4 10.48 -5.87 -11.11
C PRO A 4 10.31 -5.36 -12.54
N LYS A 5 9.09 -5.51 -13.07
CA LYS A 5 8.76 -5.15 -14.46
C LYS A 5 8.78 -3.63 -14.71
N TYR A 6 8.55 -2.85 -13.66
CA TYR A 6 8.43 -1.40 -13.73
C TYR A 6 9.40 -0.75 -12.76
N HIS A 7 10.16 0.24 -13.23
CA HIS A 7 11.09 1.01 -12.40
C HIS A 7 10.39 2.09 -11.56
N ARG A 8 9.26 2.63 -12.05
CA ARG A 8 8.49 3.66 -11.34
C ARG A 8 7.01 3.48 -11.66
N ILE A 9 6.18 3.58 -10.63
CA ILE A 9 4.73 3.52 -10.74
C ILE A 9 4.09 4.66 -9.96
N LEU A 10 2.88 5.04 -10.38
CA LEU A 10 1.95 5.81 -9.55
C LEU A 10 0.85 4.84 -9.11
N LEU A 11 0.84 4.49 -7.83
CA LEU A 11 -0.15 3.60 -7.25
C LEU A 11 -1.30 4.45 -6.67
N LYS A 12 -2.48 4.38 -7.28
CA LYS A 12 -3.68 5.03 -6.76
C LYS A 12 -4.45 4.05 -5.89
N LEU A 13 -4.84 4.50 -4.69
CA LEU A 13 -5.67 3.75 -3.76
C LEU A 13 -7.01 4.47 -3.54
N GLY A 14 -8.08 3.70 -3.30
CA GLY A 14 -9.35 4.25 -2.81
C GLY A 14 -9.23 4.66 -1.34
N GLY A 15 -10.06 5.59 -0.88
CA GLY A 15 -10.08 5.99 0.54
C GLY A 15 -10.51 4.82 1.44
N GLU A 16 -11.25 3.88 0.89
CA GLU A 16 -11.70 2.64 1.51
C GLU A 16 -10.52 1.75 1.95
N ALA A 17 -9.37 1.84 1.27
CA ALA A 17 -8.17 1.08 1.63
C ALA A 17 -7.58 1.50 2.98
N LEU A 18 -7.92 2.69 3.46
CA LEU A 18 -7.49 3.22 4.76
C LEU A 18 -8.59 3.15 5.81
N ALA A 19 -9.84 2.87 5.43
CA ALA A 19 -11.00 3.06 6.31
C ALA A 19 -11.25 1.88 7.27
N GLY A 20 -10.53 0.77 7.12
CA GLY A 20 -10.71 -0.43 7.93
C GLY A 20 -12.13 -0.99 7.88
N LYS A 21 -12.61 -1.56 9.00
CA LYS A 21 -13.95 -2.18 9.10
C LYS A 21 -15.08 -1.17 9.19
N ASP A 22 -14.78 0.02 9.71
CA ASP A 22 -15.79 1.06 9.97
C ASP A 22 -16.16 1.84 8.69
N ASN A 23 -15.48 1.56 7.57
CA ASN A 23 -15.71 2.16 6.24
C ASN A 23 -15.72 3.70 6.26
N PHE A 24 -15.11 4.30 7.27
CA PHE A 24 -14.98 5.75 7.43
C PHE A 24 -13.67 6.11 8.13
N GLY A 25 -13.14 7.30 7.82
CA GLY A 25 -11.91 7.81 8.43
C GLY A 25 -10.64 7.08 7.97
N ILE A 26 -9.63 7.10 8.83
CA ILE A 26 -8.35 6.39 8.63
C ILE A 26 -8.15 5.49 9.84
N ASP A 27 -8.15 4.18 9.58
CA ASP A 27 -7.79 3.12 10.49
C ASP A 27 -6.25 2.97 10.52
N PRO A 28 -5.59 3.20 11.67
CA PRO A 28 -4.14 3.11 11.78
C PRO A 28 -3.58 1.75 11.39
N ASP A 29 -4.26 0.65 11.75
CA ASP A 29 -3.80 -0.71 11.45
C ASP A 29 -3.82 -0.99 9.93
N SER A 30 -4.86 -0.51 9.24
CA SER A 30 -4.97 -0.56 7.79
C SER A 30 -3.88 0.28 7.11
N ALA A 31 -3.59 1.48 7.65
CA ALA A 31 -2.53 2.35 7.15
C ALA A 31 -1.14 1.71 7.30
N ASP A 32 -0.85 1.11 8.46
CA ASP A 32 0.42 0.42 8.73
C ASP A 32 0.60 -0.80 7.81
N SER A 33 -0.45 -1.60 7.63
CA SER A 33 -0.45 -2.76 6.73
C SER A 33 -0.18 -2.36 5.28
N LEU A 34 -0.79 -1.26 4.84
CA LEU A 34 -0.58 -0.72 3.51
C LEU A 34 0.86 -0.19 3.34
N ALA A 35 1.37 0.54 4.34
CA ALA A 35 2.74 1.05 4.33
C ALA A 35 3.78 -0.09 4.25
N ALA A 36 3.56 -1.18 5.00
CA ALA A 36 4.42 -2.37 4.95
C ALA A 36 4.42 -3.02 3.55
N THR A 37 3.25 -3.06 2.91
CA THR A 37 3.12 -3.58 1.54
C THR A 37 3.89 -2.71 0.54
N VAL A 38 3.71 -1.39 0.58
CA VAL A 38 4.44 -0.46 -0.30
C VAL A 38 5.96 -0.56 -0.08
N LYS A 39 6.39 -0.64 1.19
CA LYS A 39 7.81 -0.83 1.53
C LYS A 39 8.38 -2.11 0.93
N SER A 40 7.67 -3.23 1.04
CA SER A 40 8.13 -4.51 0.48
C SER A 40 8.34 -4.46 -1.04
N ILE A 41 7.50 -3.70 -1.77
CA ILE A 41 7.63 -3.52 -3.21
C ILE A 41 8.81 -2.60 -3.54
N TYR A 42 8.97 -1.51 -2.78
CA TYR A 42 10.11 -0.59 -2.94
C TYR A 42 11.46 -1.29 -2.71
N GLU A 43 11.53 -2.21 -1.75
CA GLU A 43 12.73 -2.99 -1.46
C GLU A 43 13.09 -4.01 -2.56
N LEU A 44 12.20 -4.28 -3.52
CA LEU A 44 12.51 -5.14 -4.67
C LEU A 44 13.45 -4.49 -5.70
N GLY A 45 13.60 -3.16 -5.66
CA GLY A 45 14.49 -2.39 -6.55
C GLY A 45 13.77 -1.62 -7.64
#